data_AF-A0ABD5WYB9-F1
#
_entry.id   AF-A0ABD5WYB9-F1
#
_cell.length_a   1.000
_cell.length_b   1.000
_cell.length_c   1.000
_cell.angle_alpha   90.00
_cell.angle_beta   90.00
_cell.angle_gamma   90.00
#
_symmetry.space_group_name_H-M   'P 1'
#
loop_
_entity.id
_entity.type
_entity.pdbx_description
1 polymer ?
#
loop_
_entity_poly.entity_id
_entity_poly.type
_entity_poly.pdbx_seq_one_letter_code
_entity_poly.pdbx_strand_id
1 'polypeptide(L)'
;MAVGTRTVLALLGGLVLTVGVYFHARGDERLGYGAMAFGFATASAWAFLGMELARRGEASAPATTYLSGGMAAVTLAMYFGLRTRSDAHGE
;
A
#
# COMPACT_ATOMS: atom_id res chain seq x y z
N MET A 1 19.42 15.13 6.74
CA MET A 1 18.83 13.91 7.33
C MET A 1 17.83 13.34 6.33
N ALA A 2 18.26 12.43 5.46
CA ALA A 2 17.36 11.79 4.52
C ALA A 2 16.49 10.81 5.30
N VAL A 3 15.21 11.14 5.51
CA VAL A 3 14.21 10.14 5.89
C VAL A 3 14.23 9.11 4.77
N GLY A 4 14.93 8.00 5.00
CA GLY A 4 15.11 6.97 3.99
C GLY A 4 13.74 6.50 3.50
N THR A 5 13.58 6.30 2.20
CA THR A 5 12.34 5.82 1.58
C THR A 5 11.74 4.59 2.27
N ARG A 6 12.58 3.78 2.92
CA ARG A 6 12.19 2.66 3.80
C ARG A 6 11.34 3.09 5.01
N THR A 7 11.67 4.20 5.66
CA THR A 7 10.92 4.74 6.79
C THR A 7 9.55 5.22 6.34
N VAL A 8 9.46 5.86 5.17
CA VAL A 8 8.18 6.28 4.61
C VAL A 8 7.32 5.08 4.21
N LEU A 9 7.90 4.03 3.62
CA LEU A 9 7.19 2.77 3.34
C LEU A 9 6.69 2.09 4.62
N ALA A 10 7.51 2.05 5.67
CA ALA A 10 7.14 1.46 6.95
C ALA A 10 6.01 2.25 7.62
N LEU A 11 6.06 3.59 7.55
CA LEU A 11 4.99 4.46 8.07
C LEU A 11 3.70 4.33 7.26
N LEU A 12 3.78 4.28 5.93
CA LEU A 12 2.63 4.05 5.07
C LEU A 12 2.03 2.66 5.32
N GLY A 13 2.83 1.61 5.33
CA GLY A 13 2.38 0.25 5.64
C GLY A 13 1.73 0.15 7.02
N GLY A 14 2.34 0.77 8.03
CA GLY A 14 1.79 0.84 9.39
C GLY A 14 0.47 1.61 9.46
N LEU A 15 0.38 2.77 8.79
CA LEU A 15 -0.85 3.57 8.73
C LEU A 15 -1.99 2.78 8.09
N VAL A 16 -1.71 2.11 6.96
CA VAL A 16 -2.69 1.33 6.20
C VAL A 16 -3.22 0.15 7.01
N LEU A 17 -2.33 -0.58 7.69
CA LEU A 17 -2.72 -1.64 8.61
C LEU A 17 -3.55 -1.12 9.77
N THR A 18 -3.15 0.00 10.38
CA THR A 18 -3.86 0.60 11.52
C THR A 18 -5.27 1.03 11.14
N VAL A 19 -5.42 1.72 10.00
CA VAL A 19 -6.72 2.18 9.51
C VAL A 19 -7.59 0.99 9.07
N GLY A 20 -7.01 0.02 8.37
CA GLY A 20 -7.71 -1.20 7.95
C GLY A 20 -8.25 -2.01 9.13
N VAL A 21 -7.44 -2.23 10.17
CA VAL A 21 -7.86 -2.93 11.40
C VAL A 21 -8.90 -2.12 12.16
N TYR A 22 -8.75 -0.80 12.24
CA TYR A 22 -9.70 0.06 12.94
C TYR A 22 -11.10 0.03 12.32
N PHE A 23 -11.20 0.09 10.99
CA PHE A 23 -12.49 0.00 10.31
C PHE A 23 -13.08 -1.41 10.33
N HIS A 24 -12.24 -2.45 10.20
CA HIS A 24 -12.69 -3.83 10.36
C HIS A 24 -13.28 -4.08 11.76
N ALA A 25 -12.65 -3.55 12.82
CA ALA A 25 -13.14 -3.65 14.19
C ALA A 25 -14.48 -2.93 14.44
N ARG A 26 -14.86 -1.98 13.58
CA ARG A 26 -16.16 -1.28 13.64
C ARG A 26 -17.28 -1.97 12.85
N GLY A 27 -17.01 -3.09 12.18
CA GLY A 27 -17.99 -3.79 11.35
C GLY A 27 -18.33 -3.05 10.05
N ASP A 28 -17.55 -2.03 9.68
CA ASP A 28 -17.78 -1.18 8.52
C ASP A 28 -16.85 -1.64 7.37
N GLU A 29 -17.10 -2.86 6.89
CA GLU A 29 -16.22 -3.61 5.99
C GLU A 29 -15.94 -2.84 4.69
N ARG A 30 -16.93 -2.13 4.16
CA ARG A 30 -16.80 -1.35 2.92
C ARG A 30 -15.82 -0.19 3.06
N LEU A 31 -15.86 0.53 4.20
CA LEU A 31 -14.87 1.58 4.49
C LEU A 31 -13.49 0.98 4.77
N GLY A 32 -13.45 -0.19 5.42
CA GLY A 32 -12.22 -0.95 5.67
C GLY A 32 -11.51 -1.36 4.36
N TYR A 33 -12.23 -1.96 3.43
CA TYR A 33 -11.69 -2.36 2.13
C TYR A 33 -11.29 -1.15 1.29
N GLY A 34 -12.06 -0.05 1.33
CA GLY A 34 -11.71 1.19 0.65
C GLY A 34 -10.39 1.78 1.18
N ALA A 35 -10.22 1.80 2.50
CA ALA A 35 -8.99 2.27 3.13
C ALA A 35 -7.79 1.36 2.83
N MET A 36 -7.97 0.05 2.84
CA MET A 36 -6.93 -0.90 2.44
C MET A 36 -6.52 -0.70 0.98
N ALA A 37 -7.48 -0.56 0.07
CA ALA A 37 -7.23 -0.34 -1.36
C ALA A 37 -6.42 0.95 -1.60
N PHE A 38 -6.83 2.06 -0.98
CA PHE A 38 -6.12 3.33 -1.05
C PHE A 38 -4.71 3.24 -0.46
N GLY A 39 -4.60 2.53 0.65
CA GLY A 39 -3.34 2.30 1.33
C GLY A 39 -2.32 1.53 0.50
N PHE A 40 -2.74 0.40 -0.07
CA PHE A 40 -1.90 -0.39 -0.96
C PHE A 40 -1.57 0.34 -2.27
N ALA A 41 -2.48 1.16 -2.80
CA ALA A 41 -2.20 2.01 -3.97
C ALA A 41 -1.13 3.07 -3.66
N THR A 42 -1.16 3.64 -2.46
CA THR A 42 -0.14 4.60 -2.03
C THR A 42 1.21 3.90 -1.79
N ALA A 43 1.19 2.70 -1.19
CA ALA A 43 2.37 1.88 -0.99
C ALA A 43 3.04 1.46 -2.31
N SER A 44 2.25 1.14 -3.35
CA SER A 44 2.79 0.80 -4.66
C SER A 44 3.43 1.99 -5.35
N ALA A 45 2.80 3.16 -5.32
CA ALA A 45 3.39 4.41 -5.83
C ALA A 45 4.74 4.71 -5.17
N TRP A 46 4.82 4.51 -3.85
CA TRP A 46 6.06 4.72 -3.10
C TRP A 46 7.12 3.66 -3.37
N ALA A 47 6.71 2.41 -3.62
CA ALA A 47 7.62 1.34 -4.02
C ALA A 47 8.26 1.64 -5.39
N PHE A 48 7.48 2.12 -6.37
CA PHE A 48 8.03 2.56 -7.67
C PHE A 48 8.97 3.76 -7.53
N LEU A 49 8.66 4.71 -6.64
CA LEU A 49 9.54 5.83 -6.34
C LEU A 49 10.87 5.35 -5.71
N GLY A 50 10.80 4.39 -4.79
CA GLY A 50 11.97 3.72 -4.19
C GLY A 50 12.79 2.93 -5.22
N MET A 51 12.13 2.32 -6.21
CA MET A 51 12.79 1.64 -7.32
C MET A 51 13.59 2.60 -8.18
N GLU A 52 13.03 3.77 -8.49
CA GLU A 52 13.71 4.81 -9.26
C GLU A 52 14.94 5.37 -8.51
N LEU A 53 14.81 5.60 -7.19
CA LEU A 53 15.93 5.99 -6.34
C LEU A 53 17.00 4.89 -6.25
N ALA A 54 16.60 3.61 -6.22
CA ALA A 54 17.53 2.48 -6.26
C ALA A 54 18.28 2.39 -7.59
N ARG A 55 17.63 2.69 -8.72
CA ARG A 55 18.27 2.74 -10.04
C ARG A 55 19.32 3.86 -10.13
N ARG A 56 19.14 4.94 -9.40
CA ARG A 56 20.10 6.06 -9.29
C ARG A 56 21.22 5.80 -8.28
N GLY A 57 21.21 4.67 -7.58
CA GLY A 57 22.18 4.33 -6.53
C GLY A 57 21.95 5.06 -5.21
N GLU A 58 20.82 5.75 -5.05
CA GLU A 58 20.52 6.56 -3.85
C GLU A 58 19.74 5.78 -2.78
N ALA A 59 19.30 4.55 -3.07
CA ALA A 59 18.61 3.69 -2.12
C ALA A 59 19.46 2.49 -1.70
N SER A 60 19.37 2.12 -0.42
CA SER A 60 20.15 1.04 0.17
C SER A 60 19.66 -0.37 -0.19
N ALA A 61 18.57 -0.51 -0.96
CA ALA A 61 17.98 -1.79 -1.37
C ALA A 61 17.99 -1.92 -2.90
N PRO A 62 18.13 -3.16 -3.44
CA PRO A 62 18.03 -3.40 -4.88
C PRO A 62 16.66 -2.99 -5.44
N ALA A 63 16.66 -2.47 -6.68
CA ALA A 63 15.43 -2.10 -7.39
C ALA A 63 14.43 -3.26 -7.54
N THR A 64 14.91 -4.51 -7.59
CA THR A 64 14.08 -5.73 -7.66
C THR A 64 13.25 -5.96 -6.40
N THR A 65 13.75 -5.57 -5.22
CA THR A 65 13.00 -5.64 -3.97
C THR A 65 11.83 -4.66 -3.97
N TYR A 66 12.05 -3.44 -4.48
CA TYR A 66 10.99 -2.44 -4.63
C TYR A 66 9.96 -2.86 -5.69
N LEU A 67 10.39 -3.50 -6.78
CA LEU A 67 9.49 -3.96 -7.84
C LEU A 67 8.59 -5.10 -7.36
N SER A 68 9.13 -6.10 -6.65
CA SER A 68 8.33 -7.21 -6.09
C SER A 68 7.34 -6.72 -5.02
N GLY A 69 7.79 -5.87 -4.09
CA GLY A 69 6.90 -5.27 -3.09
C GLY A 69 5.84 -4.35 -3.70
N GLY A 70 6.21 -3.57 -4.71
CA GLY A 70 5.30 -2.71 -5.45
C GLY A 70 4.22 -3.49 -6.19
N MET A 71 4.58 -4.59 -6.87
CA MET A 71 3.63 -5.46 -7.55
C MET A 71 2.66 -6.12 -6.57
N ALA A 72 3.15 -6.63 -5.43
CA ALA A 72 2.30 -7.18 -4.39
C ALA A 72 1.29 -6.14 -3.86
N ALA A 73 1.75 -4.90 -3.64
CA ALA A 73 0.88 -3.80 -3.24
C ALA A 73 -0.16 -3.45 -4.32
N VAL A 74 0.21 -3.44 -5.62
CA VAL A 74 -0.77 -3.24 -6.71
C VAL A 74 -1.84 -4.34 -6.70
N THR A 75 -1.44 -5.61 -6.57
CA THR A 75 -2.39 -6.73 -6.54
C THR A 75 -3.37 -6.60 -5.38
N LEU A 76 -2.88 -6.25 -4.18
CA LEU A 76 -3.73 -6.05 -3.01
C LEU A 76 -4.64 -4.82 -3.16
N ALA A 77 -4.12 -3.73 -3.73
CA ALA A 77 -4.93 -2.54 -4.02
C ALA A 77 -6.09 -2.86 -4.97
N MET A 78 -5.84 -3.63 -6.02
CA MET A 78 -6.88 -4.10 -6.94
C MET A 78 -7.87 -5.04 -6.26
N TYR A 79 -7.38 -6.02 -5.48
CA TYR A 79 -8.23 -6.97 -4.77
C TYR A 79 -9.21 -6.25 -3.83
N PHE A 80 -8.70 -5.41 -2.94
CA PHE A 80 -9.54 -4.66 -2.00
C PHE A 80 -10.40 -3.62 -2.71
N GLY A 81 -9.90 -3.00 -3.78
CA GLY A 81 -10.68 -2.05 -4.59
C GLY A 81 -11.88 -2.69 -5.28
N LEU A 82 -11.71 -3.90 -5.82
CA LEU A 82 -12.80 -4.69 -6.39
C LEU A 82 -13.81 -5.09 -5.30
N ARG A 83 -13.34 -5.57 -4.15
CA ARG A 83 -14.21 -5.95 -3.03
C ARG A 83 -15.06 -4.77 -2.54
N THR A 84 -14.46 -3.60 -2.42
CA THR A 84 -15.16 -2.35 -2.04
C THR A 84 -16.29 -1.99 -3.02
N ARG A 85 -16.13 -2.32 -4.32
CA ARG A 85 -17.14 -2.11 -5.35
C ARG A 85 -18.22 -3.18 -5.37
N SER A 86 -17.88 -4.45 -5.11
CA SER A 86 -18.87 -5.52 -4.96
C SER A 86 -19.81 -5.24 -3.78
N ASP A 87 -19.25 -4.91 -2.61
CA ASP A 87 -20.04 -4.54 -1.42
C ASP A 87 -20.86 -3.25 -1.65
N ALA A 88 -20.47 -2.41 -2.62
CA ALA A 88 -21.22 -1.22 -3.00
C ALA A 88 -22.47 -1.52 -3.83
N HIS A 89 -22.53 -2.67 -4.49
CA HIS A 89 -23.61 -3.04 -5.42
C HIS A 89 -24.62 -4.04 -4.81
N GLY A 90 -24.47 -4.38 -3.53
CA GLY A 90 -25.50 -5.12 -2.79
C GLY A 90 -25.73 -6.53 -3.31
N GLU A 91 -24.65 -7.31 -3.41
CA GLU A 91 -24.74 -8.78 -3.41
C GLU A 91 -24.85 -9.32 -1.99
#